data_AF-A0A9P1GAA0-F1
#
_entry.id   AF-A0A9P1GAA0-F1
#
_cell.length_a   1.000
_cell.length_b   1.000
_cell.length_c   1.000
_cell.angle_alpha   90.00
_cell.angle_beta   90.00
_cell.angle_gamma   90.00
#
_symmetry.space_group_name_H-M   'P 1'
#
loop_
_entity.id
_entity.type
_entity.pdbx_description
1 polymer ?
#
loop_
_entity_poly.entity_id
_entity_poly.type
_entity_poly.pdbx_seq_one_letter_code
_entity_poly.pdbx_strand_id
1 'polypeptide(L)'
;MWMWLSIFLPAATATATDTCTEGACAAQSAALLQSSMGPRPHVILQEDYRRITPCQDSSAFTPDKDISGWCDMYNMASLPGEAICEATEGCRFTRGYCQCDEPEACRAVGATWNGWTCREELFGLSREYMEKVIEAHVDGDCDGKEVWGYQVKDMMAWPASQCCSDFPSTMCDKN
;
A
#
# COMPACT_ATOMS: atom_id res chain seq x y z
N MET A 1 -9.88 -49.58 -37.25
CA MET A 1 -11.26 -49.76 -37.76
C MET A 1 -12.19 -49.05 -36.79
N TRP A 2 -13.17 -48.27 -37.29
CA TRP A 2 -14.22 -47.49 -36.57
C TRP A 2 -13.78 -46.11 -36.05
N MET A 3 -14.09 -45.01 -36.76
CA MET A 3 -15.31 -44.15 -36.80
C MET A 3 -15.03 -42.83 -36.05
N TRP A 4 -14.62 -41.74 -36.73
CA TRP A 4 -15.47 -40.65 -37.24
C TRP A 4 -16.54 -40.14 -36.26
N LEU A 5 -16.33 -38.95 -35.70
CA LEU A 5 -17.42 -38.02 -35.40
C LEU A 5 -16.91 -36.57 -35.52
N SER A 6 -17.12 -35.98 -36.69
CA SER A 6 -16.93 -34.54 -36.95
C SER A 6 -18.20 -33.82 -36.52
N ILE A 7 -18.10 -32.90 -35.56
CA ILE A 7 -19.17 -31.95 -35.24
C ILE A 7 -18.91 -30.67 -36.04
N PHE A 8 -19.81 -30.39 -36.99
CA PHE A 8 -19.89 -29.13 -37.72
C PHE A 8 -20.54 -28.06 -36.83
N LEU A 9 -19.87 -26.91 -36.63
CA LEU A 9 -20.53 -25.67 -36.24
C LEU A 9 -20.87 -24.85 -37.49
N PRO A 10 -22.05 -24.20 -37.56
CA PRO A 10 -22.38 -23.31 -38.65
C PRO A 10 -21.65 -21.97 -38.50
N ALA A 11 -20.92 -21.58 -39.53
CA ALA A 11 -20.45 -20.21 -39.69
C ALA A 11 -21.65 -19.33 -40.09
N ALA A 12 -22.07 -18.46 -39.17
CA ALA A 12 -23.02 -17.40 -39.50
C ALA A 12 -22.28 -16.29 -40.26
N THR A 13 -22.50 -16.22 -41.57
CA THR A 13 -22.08 -15.08 -42.39
C THR A 13 -23.04 -13.92 -42.17
N ALA A 14 -22.64 -12.96 -41.34
CA ALA A 14 -23.29 -11.66 -41.27
C ALA A 14 -22.78 -10.78 -42.42
N THR A 15 -23.60 -10.62 -43.45
CA THR A 15 -23.41 -9.59 -44.49
C THR A 15 -23.96 -8.28 -43.97
N ALA A 16 -23.08 -7.40 -43.48
CA ALA A 16 -23.38 -6.00 -43.27
C ALA A 16 -22.95 -5.21 -44.51
N THR A 17 -23.90 -4.97 -45.41
CA THR A 17 -23.79 -3.93 -46.44
C THR A 17 -24.28 -2.63 -45.84
N ASP A 18 -23.36 -1.81 -45.33
CA ASP A 18 -23.61 -0.40 -45.05
C ASP A 18 -22.52 0.43 -45.73
N THR A 19 -22.92 1.08 -46.82
CA THR A 19 -22.15 2.13 -47.50
C THR A 19 -22.01 3.32 -46.56
N CYS A 20 -20.81 3.47 -45.98
CA CYS A 20 -20.41 4.69 -45.29
C CYS A 20 -19.51 5.49 -46.23
N THR A 21 -20.00 6.64 -46.67
CA THR A 21 -19.23 7.67 -47.37
C THR A 21 -18.15 8.24 -46.44
N GLU A 22 -16.97 8.47 -47.00
CA GLU A 22 -15.73 8.86 -46.33
C GLU A 22 -15.96 10.04 -45.35
N GLY A 23 -15.76 9.80 -44.04
CA GLY A 23 -15.54 10.87 -43.07
C GLY A 23 -16.22 10.78 -41.70
N ALA A 24 -17.27 9.95 -41.50
CA ALA A 24 -18.10 10.06 -40.28
C ALA A 24 -18.17 8.82 -39.36
N CYS A 25 -17.58 7.67 -39.72
CA CYS A 25 -17.75 6.43 -38.94
C CYS A 25 -16.73 6.18 -37.81
N ALA A 26 -15.76 7.07 -37.58
CA ALA A 26 -14.79 6.87 -36.50
C ALA A 26 -15.33 7.27 -35.10
N ALA A 27 -16.48 7.96 -35.01
CA ALA A 27 -16.94 8.56 -33.76
C ALA A 27 -18.04 7.77 -33.01
N GLN A 28 -18.77 6.86 -33.66
CA GLN A 28 -19.95 6.22 -33.03
C GLN A 28 -19.68 4.83 -32.43
N SER A 29 -18.62 4.14 -32.84
CA SER A 29 -18.28 2.82 -32.27
C SER A 29 -17.55 2.90 -30.93
N ALA A 30 -17.05 4.07 -30.53
CA ALA A 30 -16.43 4.27 -29.22
C ALA A 30 -17.45 4.50 -28.09
N ALA A 31 -18.65 5.03 -28.41
CA ALA A 31 -19.64 5.39 -27.40
C ALA A 31 -20.46 4.20 -26.87
N LEU A 32 -20.65 3.14 -27.66
CA LEU A 32 -21.46 1.97 -27.26
C LEU A 32 -20.69 0.88 -26.50
N LEU A 33 -19.36 0.89 -26.53
CA LEU A 33 -18.53 -0.04 -25.74
C LEU A 33 -18.18 0.48 -24.34
N GLN A 34 -18.45 1.75 -24.03
CA GLN A 34 -18.23 2.31 -22.70
C GLN A 34 -19.40 2.11 -21.72
N SER A 35 -20.60 1.73 -22.19
CA SER A 35 -21.81 1.62 -21.34
C SER A 35 -22.09 0.22 -20.77
N SER A 36 -21.32 -0.83 -21.13
CA SER A 36 -21.59 -2.21 -20.67
C SER A 36 -20.57 -2.76 -19.66
N MET A 37 -19.59 -1.97 -19.24
CA MET A 37 -18.73 -2.34 -18.13
C MET A 37 -19.46 -2.02 -16.82
N GLY A 38 -20.37 -2.90 -16.43
CA GLY A 38 -20.78 -2.99 -15.02
C GLY A 38 -19.55 -3.10 -14.12
N PRO A 39 -19.65 -2.71 -12.83
CA PRO A 39 -18.51 -2.71 -11.92
C PRO A 39 -17.84 -4.08 -11.97
N ARG A 40 -16.63 -4.12 -12.53
CA ARG A 40 -15.84 -5.36 -12.53
C ARG A 40 -15.61 -5.68 -11.06
N PRO A 41 -15.81 -6.93 -10.61
CA PRO A 41 -15.31 -7.31 -9.31
C PRO A 41 -13.82 -6.96 -9.31
N HIS A 42 -13.43 -5.98 -8.49
CA HIS A 42 -12.04 -5.56 -8.37
C HIS A 42 -11.27 -6.79 -7.90
N VAL A 43 -10.68 -7.51 -8.85
CA VAL A 43 -9.54 -8.36 -8.56
C VAL A 43 -8.47 -7.36 -8.18
N ILE A 44 -8.36 -7.06 -6.88
CA ILE A 44 -7.35 -6.16 -6.34
C ILE A 44 -6.01 -6.81 -6.67
N LEU A 45 -5.35 -6.29 -7.72
CA LEU A 45 -4.07 -6.83 -8.13
C LEU A 45 -3.03 -6.33 -7.14
N GLN A 46 -1.96 -7.10 -6.95
CA GLN A 46 -0.83 -6.76 -6.08
C GLN A 46 -0.22 -5.38 -6.40
N GLU A 47 -0.49 -4.83 -7.59
CA GLU A 47 -0.11 -3.48 -7.99
C GLU A 47 -0.94 -2.37 -7.35
N ASP A 48 -2.20 -2.60 -7.00
CA ASP A 48 -3.06 -1.61 -6.35
C ASP A 48 -2.62 -1.39 -4.90
N TYR A 49 -2.19 -2.48 -4.23
CA TYR A 49 -1.60 -2.42 -2.88
C TYR A 49 -0.36 -1.53 -2.79
N ARG A 50 0.41 -1.40 -3.88
CA ARG A 50 1.62 -0.54 -3.90
C ARG A 50 1.30 0.94 -4.09
N ARG A 51 0.09 1.29 -4.52
CA ARG A 51 -0.33 2.67 -4.77
C ARG A 51 -1.10 3.27 -3.60
N ILE A 52 -1.49 2.44 -2.65
CA ILE A 52 -2.19 2.88 -1.45
C ILE A 52 -1.15 3.39 -0.45
N THR A 53 -1.35 4.63 -0.05
CA THR A 53 -0.54 5.34 0.94
C THR A 53 -1.48 5.94 1.97
N PRO A 54 -1.07 6.09 3.24
CA PRO A 54 -1.88 6.74 4.26
C PRO A 54 -1.99 8.26 4.05
N CYS A 55 -1.17 8.82 3.15
CA CYS A 55 -1.10 10.24 2.83
C CYS A 55 -2.21 10.69 1.90
N GLN A 56 -2.52 11.99 1.91
CA GLN A 56 -3.47 12.56 0.95
C GLN A 56 -2.88 12.49 -0.47
N ASP A 57 -1.63 12.91 -0.63
CA ASP A 57 -0.86 12.77 -1.86
C ASP A 57 0.15 11.60 -1.76
N SER A 58 0.17 10.71 -2.74
CA SER A 58 1.11 9.58 -2.74
C SER A 58 2.57 10.01 -2.87
N SER A 59 2.85 11.20 -3.40
CA SER A 59 4.18 11.80 -3.44
C SER A 59 4.64 12.32 -2.07
N ALA A 60 3.73 12.53 -1.13
CA ALA A 60 4.05 12.93 0.24
C ALA A 60 4.49 11.73 1.11
N PHE A 61 4.32 10.50 0.63
CA PHE A 61 4.67 9.27 1.33
C PHE A 61 6.18 9.01 1.31
N THR A 62 6.75 8.77 2.49
CA THR A 62 8.16 8.40 2.66
C THR A 62 8.26 6.91 3.01
N PRO A 63 8.23 5.99 2.02
CA PRO A 63 8.09 4.55 2.28
C PRO A 63 9.27 3.95 3.05
N ASP A 64 10.47 4.50 2.85
CA ASP A 64 11.71 3.93 3.41
C ASP A 64 12.13 4.65 4.71
N LYS A 65 11.28 5.54 5.24
CA LYS A 65 11.45 6.13 6.57
C LYS A 65 11.04 5.10 7.61
N ASP A 66 11.85 4.94 8.66
CA ASP A 66 11.51 4.10 9.80
C ASP A 66 10.35 4.74 10.57
N ILE A 67 9.25 4.00 10.73
CA ILE A 67 8.12 4.37 11.59
C ILE A 67 8.36 3.94 13.04
N SER A 68 9.10 2.86 13.21
CA SER A 68 9.59 2.37 14.49
C SER A 68 10.89 1.62 14.27
N GLY A 69 11.60 1.34 15.33
CA GLY A 69 12.78 0.50 15.24
C GLY A 69 13.37 0.25 16.61
N TRP A 70 14.32 -0.67 16.65
CA TRP A 70 15.07 -0.94 17.87
C TRP A 70 16.53 -1.20 17.55
N CYS A 71 17.35 -0.87 18.54
CA CYS A 71 18.77 -1.16 18.50
C CYS A 71 19.02 -2.58 19.00
N ASP A 72 19.39 -3.48 18.09
CA ASP A 72 19.75 -4.86 18.42
C ASP A 72 21.20 -4.94 18.88
N MET A 73 21.33 -5.18 20.18
CA MET A 73 22.62 -5.40 20.85
C MET A 73 22.87 -6.88 21.15
N TYR A 74 21.92 -7.78 20.87
CA TYR A 74 22.05 -9.20 21.21
C TYR A 74 23.15 -9.90 20.42
N ASN A 75 23.44 -9.40 19.22
CA ASN A 75 24.46 -9.95 18.34
C ASN A 75 25.85 -9.31 18.53
N MET A 76 26.02 -8.43 19.53
CA MET A 76 27.30 -7.80 19.81
C MET A 76 28.25 -8.75 20.57
N ALA A 77 29.54 -8.70 20.24
CA ALA A 77 30.57 -9.45 20.97
C ALA A 77 30.68 -9.01 22.44
N SER A 78 30.41 -7.74 22.71
CA SER A 78 30.37 -7.15 24.06
C SER A 78 29.35 -6.02 24.09
N LEU A 79 28.45 -6.04 25.08
CA LEU A 79 27.48 -4.95 25.28
C LEU A 79 28.18 -3.65 25.72
N PRO A 80 27.73 -2.48 25.25
CA PRO A 80 28.27 -1.21 25.71
C PRO A 80 27.94 -1.01 27.19
N GLY A 81 28.95 -0.65 27.97
CA GLY A 81 28.75 -0.24 29.36
C GLY A 81 28.05 1.11 29.46
N GLU A 82 27.54 1.42 30.65
CA GLU A 82 26.84 2.68 30.98
C GLU A 82 27.59 3.93 30.48
N ALA A 83 28.90 4.01 30.74
CA ALA A 83 29.72 5.15 30.32
C ALA A 83 29.75 5.38 28.79
N ILE A 84 29.75 4.31 27.99
CA ILE A 84 29.72 4.43 26.52
C ILE A 84 28.33 4.85 26.06
N CYS A 85 27.31 4.24 26.66
CA CYS A 85 25.92 4.52 26.32
C CYS A 85 25.55 5.98 26.60
N GLU A 86 25.83 6.47 27.81
CA GLU A 86 25.47 7.84 28.21
C GLU A 86 26.33 8.91 27.53
N ALA A 87 27.52 8.56 27.06
CA ALA A 87 28.34 9.45 26.24
C ALA A 87 27.82 9.58 24.79
N THR A 88 26.88 8.72 24.37
CA THR A 88 26.35 8.72 23.00
C THR A 88 25.02 9.45 22.96
N GLU A 89 24.96 10.56 22.23
CA GLU A 89 23.71 11.31 22.00
C GLU A 89 22.64 10.41 21.35
N GLY A 90 21.40 10.50 21.82
CA GLY A 90 20.31 9.64 21.37
C GLY A 90 20.24 8.26 22.04
N CYS A 91 21.16 7.95 22.95
CA CYS A 91 21.15 6.74 23.77
C CYS A 91 20.95 7.03 25.27
N ARG A 92 20.39 6.06 26.00
CA ARG A 92 20.26 6.07 27.46
C ARG A 92 20.54 4.70 28.04
N PHE A 93 21.23 4.62 29.17
CA PHE A 93 21.43 3.35 29.86
C PHE A 93 20.22 3.07 30.76
N THR A 94 19.55 1.93 30.55
CA THR A 94 18.35 1.58 31.33
C THR A 94 18.24 0.07 31.47
N ARG A 95 17.81 -0.40 32.64
CA ARG A 95 17.58 -1.84 32.92
C ARG A 95 18.78 -2.76 32.57
N GLY A 96 20.00 -2.23 32.66
CA GLY A 96 21.23 -2.99 32.41
C GLY A 96 21.63 -3.12 30.94
N TYR A 97 21.01 -2.38 30.03
CA TYR A 97 21.42 -2.31 28.63
C TYR A 97 21.34 -0.87 28.10
N CYS A 98 21.98 -0.62 26.96
CA CYS A 98 21.92 0.66 26.30
C CYS A 98 20.70 0.71 25.35
N GLN A 99 19.84 1.71 25.50
CA GLN A 99 18.69 1.92 24.63
C GLN A 99 18.93 3.17 23.78
N CYS A 100 18.93 3.01 22.47
CA CYS A 100 19.05 4.11 21.52
C CYS A 100 17.76 4.17 20.70
N ASP A 101 17.18 5.37 20.57
CA ASP A 101 15.92 5.58 19.86
C ASP A 101 16.15 6.01 18.39
N GLU A 102 17.40 6.27 18.01
CA GLU A 102 17.80 6.70 16.66
C GLU A 102 18.80 5.72 16.00
N PRO A 103 18.72 5.53 14.67
CA PRO A 103 19.62 4.63 13.95
C PRO A 103 21.08 5.07 14.02
N GLU A 104 21.36 6.37 13.98
CA GLU A 104 22.72 6.93 14.09
C GLU A 104 23.32 6.63 15.45
N ALA A 105 22.57 6.89 16.53
CA ALA A 105 22.97 6.63 17.90
C ALA A 105 23.21 5.13 18.15
N CYS A 106 22.33 4.27 17.63
CA CYS A 106 22.47 2.83 17.69
C CYS A 106 23.77 2.34 17.03
N ARG A 107 24.08 2.84 15.83
CA ARG A 107 25.33 2.50 15.13
C ARG A 107 26.56 3.06 15.84
N ALA A 108 26.45 4.22 16.50
CA ALA A 108 27.55 4.85 17.23
C ALA A 108 28.01 4.01 18.45
N VAL A 109 27.09 3.31 19.12
CA VAL A 109 27.45 2.33 20.18
C VAL A 109 27.88 0.97 19.64
N GLY A 110 27.98 0.81 18.31
CA GLY A 110 28.43 -0.41 17.64
C GLY A 110 27.36 -1.50 17.48
N ALA A 111 26.09 -1.15 17.66
CA ALA A 111 24.97 -2.07 17.54
C ALA A 111 24.30 -1.99 16.16
N THR A 112 23.37 -2.92 15.89
CA THR A 112 22.65 -2.99 14.61
C THR A 112 21.24 -2.41 14.77
N TRP A 113 20.91 -1.40 13.97
CA TRP A 113 19.55 -0.88 13.93
C TRP A 113 18.63 -1.79 13.11
N ASN A 114 17.52 -2.21 13.70
CA ASN A 114 16.43 -2.88 13.01
C ASN A 114 15.25 -1.91 12.94
N GLY A 115 15.14 -1.24 11.79
CA GLY A 115 14.03 -0.35 11.47
C GLY A 115 12.85 -1.14 10.93
N TRP A 116 11.65 -0.68 11.26
CA TRP A 116 10.41 -1.06 10.61
C TRP A 116 9.95 0.14 9.80
N THR A 117 10.00 0.01 8.49
CA THR A 117 9.74 1.11 7.56
C THR A 117 8.25 1.38 7.41
N CYS A 118 7.92 2.60 7.00
CA CYS A 118 6.56 2.99 6.61
C CYS A 118 5.91 2.04 5.60
N ARG A 119 6.70 1.51 4.66
CA ARG A 119 6.26 0.51 3.69
C ARG A 119 5.96 -0.84 4.35
N GLU A 120 6.84 -1.31 5.23
CA GLU A 120 6.64 -2.56 5.96
C GLU A 120 5.42 -2.50 6.87
N GLU A 121 5.17 -1.36 7.51
CA GLU A 121 3.96 -1.14 8.32
C GLU A 121 2.70 -1.36 7.50
N LEU A 122 2.59 -0.73 6.33
CA LEU A 122 1.41 -0.89 5.47
C LEU A 122 1.25 -2.33 4.97
N PHE A 123 2.35 -3.03 4.67
CA PHE A 123 2.29 -4.43 4.24
C PHE A 123 2.12 -5.42 5.40
N GLY A 124 2.38 -5.01 6.63
CA GLY A 124 2.15 -5.79 7.85
C GLY A 124 0.68 -5.78 8.29
N LEU A 125 -0.15 -4.90 7.73
CA LEU A 125 -1.58 -4.85 8.00
C LEU A 125 -2.27 -6.15 7.58
N SER A 126 -3.30 -6.54 8.34
CA SER A 126 -4.06 -7.75 8.03
C SER A 126 -4.77 -7.62 6.67
N ARG A 127 -5.05 -8.76 6.03
CA ARG A 127 -5.75 -8.76 4.74
C ARG A 127 -7.12 -8.07 4.82
N GLU A 128 -7.90 -8.39 5.87
CA GLU A 128 -9.21 -7.79 6.13
C GLU A 128 -9.11 -6.27 6.28
N TYR A 129 -8.06 -5.81 6.97
CA TYR A 129 -7.79 -4.39 7.15
C TYR A 129 -7.44 -3.71 5.81
N MET A 130 -6.52 -4.28 5.05
CA MET A 130 -6.16 -3.74 3.75
C MET A 130 -7.33 -3.72 2.76
N GLU A 131 -8.21 -4.72 2.76
CA GLU A 131 -9.43 -4.75 1.94
C GLU A 131 -10.29 -3.49 2.21
N LYS A 132 -10.45 -3.09 3.48
CA LYS A 132 -11.18 -1.88 3.85
C LYS A 132 -10.45 -0.58 3.53
N VAL A 133 -9.12 -0.55 3.63
CA VAL A 133 -8.32 0.59 3.17
C VAL A 133 -8.44 0.78 1.66
N ILE A 134 -8.44 -0.32 0.88
CA ILE A 134 -8.63 -0.26 -0.57
C ILE A 134 -10.02 0.29 -0.91
N GLU A 135 -11.06 -0.22 -0.26
CA GLU A 135 -12.43 0.30 -0.40
C GLU A 135 -12.45 1.80 -0.11
N ALA A 136 -11.81 2.25 0.98
CA ALA A 136 -11.72 3.67 1.34
C ALA A 136 -11.01 4.50 0.27
N HIS A 137 -9.90 3.98 -0.24
CA HIS A 137 -9.12 4.64 -1.28
C HIS A 137 -9.89 4.80 -2.58
N VAL A 138 -10.66 3.78 -2.98
CA VAL A 138 -11.46 3.80 -4.21
C VAL A 138 -12.65 4.75 -4.07
N ASP A 139 -13.30 4.75 -2.90
CA ASP A 139 -14.42 5.64 -2.62
C ASP A 139 -13.98 7.11 -2.42
N GLY A 140 -12.71 7.34 -2.08
CA GLY A 140 -12.17 8.65 -1.71
C GLY A 140 -12.53 9.09 -0.29
N ASP A 141 -13.06 8.20 0.52
CA ASP A 141 -13.59 8.48 1.86
C ASP A 141 -13.38 7.27 2.79
N CYS A 142 -13.15 7.53 4.07
CA CYS A 142 -12.99 6.52 5.11
C CYS A 142 -14.24 6.35 6.01
N ASP A 143 -15.27 7.18 5.84
CA ASP A 143 -16.46 7.13 6.69
C ASP A 143 -17.21 5.79 6.56
N GLY A 144 -17.60 5.24 7.72
CA GLY A 144 -18.34 3.98 7.82
C GLY A 144 -17.51 2.72 7.55
N LYS A 145 -16.20 2.85 7.32
CA LYS A 145 -15.29 1.72 7.08
C LYS A 145 -14.59 1.35 8.37
N GLU A 146 -14.89 0.16 8.89
CA GLU A 146 -14.28 -0.36 10.12
C GLU A 146 -13.81 -1.80 9.98
N VAL A 147 -12.83 -2.17 10.81
CA VAL A 147 -12.38 -3.54 11.01
C VAL A 147 -12.20 -3.78 12.50
N TRP A 148 -12.86 -4.80 13.04
CA TRP A 148 -12.83 -5.17 14.46
C TRP A 148 -13.16 -4.01 15.43
N GLY A 149 -14.06 -3.11 15.02
CA GLY A 149 -14.48 -1.94 15.81
C GLY A 149 -13.53 -0.73 15.72
N TYR A 150 -12.49 -0.79 14.90
CA TYR A 150 -11.60 0.34 14.61
C TYR A 150 -11.95 0.96 13.26
N GLN A 151 -12.16 2.27 13.24
CA GLN A 151 -12.38 3.02 12.00
C GLN A 151 -11.10 3.05 11.16
N VAL A 152 -11.23 2.93 9.84
CA VAL A 152 -10.11 3.03 8.90
C VAL A 152 -9.39 4.38 9.05
N LYS A 153 -10.14 5.46 9.28
CA LYS A 153 -9.60 6.80 9.50
C LYS A 153 -8.61 6.87 10.67
N ASP A 154 -8.97 6.33 11.83
CA ASP A 154 -8.12 6.38 13.02
C ASP A 154 -6.85 5.54 12.85
N MET A 155 -7.01 4.40 12.20
CA MET A 155 -5.93 3.45 11.96
C MET A 155 -4.96 3.92 10.86
N MET A 156 -5.41 4.71 9.89
CA MET A 156 -4.54 5.38 8.91
C MET A 156 -3.90 6.67 9.46
N ALA A 157 -4.49 7.29 10.48
CA ALA A 157 -3.96 8.53 11.06
C ALA A 157 -2.57 8.33 11.70
N TRP A 158 -2.34 7.22 12.39
CA TRP A 158 -1.04 6.97 13.02
C TRP A 158 0.09 6.75 11.98
N PRO A 159 -0.04 5.84 10.99
CA PRO A 159 0.93 5.73 9.91
C PRO A 159 1.09 7.04 9.14
N ALA A 160 0.00 7.78 8.88
CA ALA A 160 0.09 9.07 8.21
C ALA A 160 0.96 10.07 9.01
N SER A 161 0.77 10.16 10.32
CA SER A 161 1.53 11.08 11.18
C SER A 161 3.05 10.84 11.16
N GLN A 162 3.46 9.61 10.85
CA GLN A 162 4.87 9.23 10.82
C GLN A 162 5.44 9.25 9.40
N CYS A 163 4.64 8.87 8.41
CA CYS A 163 5.09 8.53 7.07
C CYS A 163 4.71 9.53 5.98
N CYS A 164 3.91 10.54 6.32
CA CYS A 164 3.39 11.52 5.37
C CYS A 164 3.89 12.91 5.70
N SER A 165 4.48 13.57 4.69
CA SER A 165 4.94 14.96 4.82
C SER A 165 3.80 15.99 4.77
N ASP A 166 2.62 15.59 4.31
CA ASP A 166 1.39 16.40 4.21
C ASP A 166 0.44 16.20 5.40
N PHE A 167 0.82 15.42 6.42
CA PHE A 167 0.04 15.28 7.65
C PHE A 167 -0.21 16.66 8.31
N PRO A 168 -1.42 17.00 8.81
CA PRO A 168 -2.51 16.11 9.22
C PRO A 168 -3.44 15.60 8.11
N SER A 169 -3.22 15.97 6.85
CA SER A 169 -4.00 15.41 5.76
C SER A 169 -3.69 13.92 5.56
N THR A 170 -4.73 13.14 5.27
CA THR A 170 -4.63 11.69 5.06
C THR A 170 -5.32 11.28 3.77
N MET A 171 -5.19 10.00 3.41
CA MET A 171 -5.94 9.42 2.29
C MET A 171 -7.47 9.50 2.45
N CYS A 172 -7.96 9.75 3.67
CA CYS A 172 -9.37 9.92 3.99
C CYS A 172 -9.89 11.33 3.69
N ASP A 173 -9.00 12.29 3.40
CA ASP A 173 -9.34 13.70 3.19
C ASP A 173 -9.30 14.07 1.69
N LYS A 174 -9.46 13.08 0.80
CA LYS A 174 -9.53 13.28 -0.65
C LYS A 174 -10.92 13.76 -1.08
N ASN A 175 -11.30 14.97 -0.70
CA ASN A 175 -12.52 15.65 -1.17
C ASN A 175 -12.19 16.95 -1.90
#